data_AF-F4D064-F1
#
_entry.id   AF-F4D064-F1
#
_cell.length_a   1.000
_cell.length_b   1.000
_cell.length_c   1.000
_cell.angle_alpha   90.00
_cell.angle_beta   90.00
_cell.angle_gamma   90.00
#
_symmetry.space_group_name_H-M   'P 1'
#
loop_
_entity.id
_entity.type
_entity.pdbx_description
1 polymer ?
#
loop_
_entity_poly.entity_id
_entity_poly.type
_entity_poly.pdbx_seq_one_letter_code
_entity_poly.pdbx_strand_id
1 'polypeptide(L)'
;MSPAPDPHSADPRARAAATKRNRTRRALLDAADATFTARGWVRTRIEDVASNAGVSSATAYNHFPAKHALIAEVFAPLIAPLVAACRAAAADAARSDTPPAEVVGALVTQIRALTRIGVRNRGITAAYWAATQDYTVRVGALPDPSDEQDPRVIAPVVDVLLDLVENGQRSGALRTFPPAAQLCPSLVDVLLARIALDTSPASGQLARLVATLALGALAPERVVEGSVDGWTLTPS
;
A
#
# COMPACT_ATOMS: atom_id res chain seq x y z
N MET A 1 -1.76 -50.52 3.16
CA MET A 1 -2.83 -49.60 3.61
C MET A 1 -2.21 -48.69 4.67
N SER A 2 -1.65 -47.55 4.26
CA SER A 2 -1.07 -46.59 5.21
C SER A 2 -2.20 -45.83 5.91
N PRO A 3 -2.13 -45.62 7.23
CA PRO A 3 -3.19 -44.93 7.96
C PRO A 3 -3.21 -43.45 7.57
N ALA A 4 -4.41 -42.89 7.45
CA ALA A 4 -4.63 -41.48 7.22
C ALA A 4 -4.10 -40.66 8.43
N PRO A 5 -3.54 -39.45 8.21
CA PRO A 5 -3.05 -38.62 9.29
C PRO A 5 -4.20 -38.11 10.16
N ASP A 6 -3.99 -38.20 11.48
CA ASP A 6 -4.97 -37.87 12.52
C ASP A 6 -5.28 -36.35 12.56
N PRO A 7 -6.56 -35.93 12.52
CA PRO A 7 -6.94 -34.50 12.48
C PRO A 7 -6.78 -33.74 13.82
N HIS A 8 -6.17 -34.35 14.84
CA HIS A 8 -6.00 -33.76 16.19
C HIS A 8 -4.54 -33.47 16.62
N SER A 9 -3.57 -33.51 15.71
CA SER A 9 -2.13 -33.51 16.04
C SER A 9 -1.50 -32.18 16.53
N ALA A 10 -2.25 -31.19 17.00
CA ALA A 10 -1.68 -29.97 17.57
C ALA A 10 -1.68 -30.01 19.11
N ASP A 11 -0.52 -30.37 19.69
CA ASP A 11 -0.21 -30.31 21.13
C ASP A 11 -0.78 -29.02 21.76
N PRO A 12 -1.58 -29.09 22.83
CA PRO A 12 -2.06 -27.93 23.57
C PRO A 12 -0.95 -26.91 23.91
N ARG A 13 0.29 -27.35 24.17
CA ARG A 13 1.44 -26.48 24.43
C ARG A 13 1.87 -25.71 23.19
N ALA A 14 1.88 -26.36 22.01
CA ALA A 14 2.18 -25.72 20.74
C ALA A 14 1.13 -24.66 20.39
N ARG A 15 -0.16 -24.94 20.65
CA ARG A 15 -1.25 -23.96 20.49
C ARG A 15 -1.12 -22.78 21.45
N ALA A 16 -0.82 -23.01 22.73
CA ALA A 16 -0.60 -21.94 23.70
C ALA A 16 0.60 -21.07 23.32
N ALA A 17 1.70 -21.67 22.84
CA ALA A 17 2.88 -20.96 22.37
C ALA A 17 2.57 -20.11 21.12
N ALA A 18 1.83 -20.64 20.15
CA ALA A 18 1.40 -19.90 18.96
C ALA A 18 0.51 -18.70 19.33
N THR A 19 -0.45 -18.89 20.24
CA THR A 19 -1.31 -17.81 20.75
C THR A 19 -0.50 -16.71 21.45
N LYS A 20 0.48 -17.09 22.29
CA LYS A 20 1.37 -16.13 22.94
C LYS A 20 2.20 -15.35 21.91
N ARG A 21 2.79 -16.05 20.94
CA ARG A 21 3.57 -15.43 19.85
C ARG A 21 2.74 -14.44 19.04
N ASN A 22 1.49 -14.78 18.70
CA ASN A 22 0.59 -13.90 17.97
C ASN A 22 0.21 -12.66 18.79
N ARG A 23 -0.04 -12.83 20.10
CA ARG A 23 -0.31 -11.70 21.02
C ARG A 23 0.88 -10.75 21.10
N THR A 24 2.10 -11.28 21.25
CA THR A 24 3.32 -10.48 21.27
C THR A 24 3.55 -9.76 19.95
N ARG A 25 3.37 -10.44 18.81
CA ARG A 25 3.46 -9.80 17.50
C ARG A 25 2.48 -8.64 17.36
N ARG A 26 1.24 -8.81 17.80
CA ARG A 26 0.23 -7.75 17.76
C ARG A 26 0.59 -6.56 18.65
N ALA A 27 1.03 -6.82 19.88
CA ALA A 27 1.49 -5.76 20.79
C ALA A 27 2.66 -4.95 20.20
N LEU A 28 3.59 -5.62 19.51
CA LEU A 28 4.68 -4.94 18.80
C LEU A 28 4.18 -4.08 17.63
N LEU A 29 3.21 -4.55 16.84
CA LEU A 29 2.63 -3.77 15.74
C LEU A 29 1.85 -2.56 16.25
N ASP A 30 1.03 -2.73 17.30
CA ASP A 30 0.28 -1.64 17.91
C ASP A 30 1.23 -0.58 18.51
N ALA A 31 2.31 -1.01 19.17
CA ALA A 31 3.34 -0.12 19.69
C ALA A 31 4.15 0.57 18.57
N ALA A 32 4.42 -0.15 17.47
CA ALA A 32 5.11 0.40 16.31
C ALA A 32 4.28 1.50 15.65
N ASP A 33 2.98 1.26 15.45
CA ASP A 33 2.04 2.25 14.91
C ASP A 33 2.07 3.56 15.71
N ALA A 34 1.90 3.45 17.04
CA ALA A 34 1.95 4.61 17.94
C ALA A 34 3.31 5.32 17.90
N THR A 35 4.41 4.56 17.89
CA THR A 35 5.77 5.12 17.94
C THR A 35 6.16 5.82 16.64
N PHE A 36 5.90 5.19 15.49
CA PHE A 36 6.14 5.79 14.18
C PHE A 36 5.28 7.03 13.95
N THR A 37 4.01 7.00 14.38
CA THR A 37 3.12 8.16 14.30
C THR A 37 3.64 9.33 15.13
N ALA A 38 4.11 9.09 16.35
CA ALA A 38 4.55 10.13 17.26
C ALA A 38 5.95 10.69 16.93
N ARG A 39 6.87 9.85 16.46
CA ARG A 39 8.30 10.20 16.32
C ARG A 39 8.79 10.24 14.88
N GLY A 40 8.00 9.72 13.94
CA GLY A 40 8.39 9.55 12.53
C GLY A 40 9.39 8.41 12.33
N TRP A 41 9.81 8.24 11.08
CA TRP A 41 10.75 7.19 10.68
C TRP A 41 12.10 7.33 11.40
N VAL A 42 12.84 8.41 11.16
CA VAL A 42 14.25 8.54 11.57
C VAL A 42 14.46 8.36 13.08
N ARG A 43 13.57 8.92 13.92
CA ARG A 43 13.73 8.93 15.38
C ARG A 43 13.23 7.68 16.09
N THR A 44 12.58 6.76 15.38
CA THR A 44 12.04 5.51 15.95
C THR A 44 13.08 4.41 15.88
N ARG A 45 13.28 3.66 16.97
CA ARG A 45 14.10 2.44 16.99
C ARG A 45 13.25 1.23 17.39
N ILE A 46 13.71 0.02 17.07
CA ILE A 46 13.00 -1.22 17.45
C ILE A 46 12.96 -1.36 18.97
N GLU A 47 13.98 -0.86 19.68
CA GLU A 47 14.02 -0.85 21.14
C GLU A 47 12.95 0.07 21.76
N ASP A 48 12.65 1.21 21.12
CA ASP A 48 11.56 2.10 21.56
C ASP A 48 10.22 1.34 21.47
N VAL A 49 10.00 0.63 20.36
CA VAL A 49 8.80 -0.18 20.13
C VAL A 49 8.70 -1.33 21.13
N ALA A 50 9.80 -2.04 21.39
CA ALA A 50 9.86 -3.12 22.36
C ALA A 50 9.47 -2.64 23.76
N SER A 51 10.03 -1.50 24.19
CA SER A 51 9.72 -0.86 25.46
C SER A 51 8.23 -0.50 25.54
N ASN A 52 7.66 0.11 24.50
CA ASN A 52 6.24 0.48 24.44
C ASN A 52 5.31 -0.74 24.41
N ALA A 53 5.75 -1.85 23.84
CA ALA A 53 5.02 -3.12 23.81
C ALA A 53 5.17 -3.95 25.10
N GLY A 54 6.02 -3.53 26.04
CA GLY A 54 6.29 -4.27 27.28
C GLY A 54 7.05 -5.59 27.07
N VAL A 55 7.92 -5.66 26.05
CA VAL A 55 8.74 -6.85 25.74
C VAL A 55 10.22 -6.49 25.64
N SER A 56 11.09 -7.50 25.72
CA SER A 56 12.53 -7.28 25.55
C SER A 56 12.90 -6.95 24.09
N SER A 57 13.98 -6.20 23.89
CA SER A 57 14.52 -5.91 22.54
C SER A 57 14.82 -7.20 21.77
N ALA A 58 15.40 -8.22 22.43
CA ALA A 58 15.63 -9.52 21.81
C ALA A 58 14.34 -10.18 21.31
N THR A 59 13.24 -10.07 22.08
CA THR A 59 11.92 -10.56 21.64
C THR A 59 11.44 -9.80 20.41
N ALA A 60 11.60 -8.46 20.39
CA ALA A 60 11.21 -7.65 19.25
C ALA A 60 12.00 -8.00 17.98
N TYR A 61 13.33 -8.12 18.06
CA TYR A 61 14.19 -8.51 16.93
C TYR A 61 13.91 -9.92 16.43
N ASN A 62 13.50 -10.85 17.30
CA ASN A 62 13.06 -12.18 16.87
C ASN A 62 11.78 -12.15 16.02
N HIS A 63 10.92 -11.16 16.23
CA HIS A 63 9.69 -10.98 15.47
C HIS A 63 9.87 -10.11 14.23
N PHE A 64 10.73 -9.10 14.32
CA PHE A 64 10.97 -8.10 13.28
C PHE A 64 12.47 -7.79 13.24
N PRO A 65 13.25 -8.50 12.41
CA PRO A 65 14.70 -8.34 12.36
C PRO A 65 15.12 -6.97 11.81
N ALA A 66 14.26 -6.34 11.00
CA ALA A 66 14.51 -5.05 10.38
C ALA A 66 13.37 -4.06 10.66
N LYS A 67 13.76 -2.80 10.87
CA LYS A 67 12.82 -1.69 11.09
C LYS A 67 11.97 -1.41 9.85
N HIS A 68 12.53 -1.63 8.67
CA HIS A 68 11.87 -1.55 7.36
C HIS A 68 10.71 -2.55 7.25
N ALA A 69 10.96 -3.81 7.62
CA ALA A 69 9.91 -4.82 7.67
C ALA A 69 8.82 -4.45 8.69
N LEU A 70 9.20 -3.95 9.87
CA LEU A 70 8.25 -3.55 10.90
C LEU A 70 7.27 -2.45 10.44
N ILE A 71 7.75 -1.37 9.83
CA ILE A 71 6.85 -0.30 9.35
C ILE A 71 5.95 -0.80 8.21
N ALA A 72 6.46 -1.67 7.34
CA ALA A 72 5.68 -2.22 6.24
C ALA A 72 4.55 -3.13 6.74
N GLU A 73 4.82 -3.95 7.77
CA GLU A 73 3.81 -4.78 8.44
C GLU A 73 2.74 -3.95 9.16
N VAL A 74 3.08 -2.75 9.64
CA VAL A 74 2.11 -1.78 10.16
C VAL A 74 1.28 -1.17 9.03
N PHE A 75 1.89 -0.89 7.88
CA PHE A 75 1.22 -0.28 6.72
C PHE A 75 0.33 -1.25 5.94
N ALA A 76 0.73 -2.51 5.81
CA ALA A 76 0.09 -3.50 4.94
C ALA A 76 -1.42 -3.68 5.22
N PRO A 77 -1.90 -3.76 6.48
CA PRO A 77 -3.33 -3.86 6.77
C PRO A 77 -4.15 -2.65 6.28
N LEU A 78 -3.53 -1.47 6.17
CA LEU A 78 -4.21 -0.25 5.71
C LEU A 78 -4.51 -0.31 4.21
N ILE A 79 -3.61 -0.91 3.41
CA ILE A 79 -3.75 -0.98 1.95
C ILE A 79 -4.33 -2.29 1.43
N ALA A 80 -4.29 -3.38 2.21
CA ALA A 80 -4.76 -4.70 1.77
C ALA A 80 -6.20 -4.71 1.21
N PRO A 81 -7.18 -3.99 1.80
CA PRO A 81 -8.52 -3.91 1.22
C PRO A 81 -8.55 -3.25 -0.16
N LEU A 82 -7.68 -2.27 -0.43
CA LEU A 82 -7.60 -1.57 -1.70
C LEU A 82 -6.96 -2.45 -2.77
N VAL A 83 -5.89 -3.17 -2.42
CA VAL A 83 -5.27 -4.17 -3.31
C VAL A 83 -6.27 -5.25 -3.71
N ALA A 84 -7.04 -5.78 -2.74
CA ALA A 84 -8.09 -6.75 -3.02
C ALA A 84 -9.19 -6.17 -3.94
N ALA A 85 -9.63 -4.93 -3.70
CA ALA A 85 -10.60 -4.25 -4.54
C ALA A 85 -10.07 -3.95 -5.95
N CYS A 86 -8.78 -3.61 -6.09
CA CYS A 86 -8.13 -3.40 -7.38
C CYS A 86 -8.12 -4.70 -8.19
N ARG A 87 -7.71 -5.82 -7.58
CA ARG A 87 -7.73 -7.15 -8.21
C ARG A 87 -9.12 -7.57 -8.66
N ALA A 88 -10.13 -7.34 -7.82
CA ALA A 88 -11.52 -7.62 -8.18
C ALA A 88 -11.97 -6.78 -9.38
N ALA A 89 -11.73 -5.46 -9.36
CA ALA A 89 -12.08 -4.57 -10.46
C ALA A 89 -11.31 -4.90 -11.76
N ALA A 90 -10.04 -5.32 -11.65
CA ALA A 90 -9.24 -5.75 -12.80
C ALA A 90 -9.75 -7.07 -13.40
N ALA A 91 -10.16 -8.02 -12.56
CA ALA A 91 -10.81 -9.26 -13.01
C ALA A 91 -12.16 -8.97 -13.68
N ASP A 92 -12.89 -7.99 -13.16
CA ASP A 92 -14.14 -7.53 -13.76
C ASP A 92 -13.91 -6.90 -15.14
N ALA A 93 -12.91 -6.02 -15.26
CA ALA A 93 -12.51 -5.36 -16.49
C ALA A 93 -11.92 -6.30 -17.55
N ALA A 94 -11.41 -7.47 -17.13
CA ALA A 94 -10.89 -8.49 -18.04
C ALA A 94 -11.99 -9.12 -18.92
N ARG A 95 -13.26 -8.94 -18.55
CA ARG A 95 -14.40 -9.43 -19.34
C ARG A 95 -14.55 -8.56 -20.59
N SER A 96 -14.73 -9.18 -21.75
CA SER A 96 -14.67 -8.52 -23.07
C SER A 96 -15.69 -7.40 -23.30
N ASP A 97 -16.72 -7.28 -22.44
CA ASP A 97 -17.81 -6.31 -22.59
C ASP A 97 -17.74 -5.14 -21.60
N THR A 98 -16.70 -5.04 -20.76
CA THR A 98 -16.60 -3.94 -19.80
C THR A 98 -16.32 -2.61 -20.51
N PRO A 99 -17.19 -1.58 -20.37
CA PRO A 99 -16.97 -0.28 -20.97
C PRO A 99 -15.70 0.41 -20.44
N PRO A 100 -14.91 1.11 -21.27
CA PRO A 100 -13.74 1.86 -20.81
C PRO A 100 -14.03 2.88 -19.70
N ALA A 101 -15.25 3.43 -19.67
CA ALA A 101 -15.68 4.35 -18.61
C ALA A 101 -15.69 3.69 -17.22
N GLU A 102 -16.00 2.40 -17.12
CA GLU A 102 -16.01 1.67 -15.84
C GLU A 102 -14.58 1.45 -15.32
N VAL A 103 -13.64 1.13 -16.21
CA VAL A 103 -12.21 0.99 -15.86
C VAL A 103 -11.65 2.32 -15.34
N VAL A 104 -11.98 3.43 -16.02
CA VAL A 104 -11.62 4.78 -15.58
C VAL A 104 -12.24 5.13 -14.22
N GLY A 105 -13.52 4.83 -14.03
CA GLY A 105 -14.22 5.05 -12.76
C GLY A 105 -13.62 4.24 -11.60
N ALA A 106 -13.26 2.99 -11.84
CA ALA A 106 -12.56 2.14 -10.88
C ALA A 106 -11.18 2.71 -10.52
N LEU A 107 -10.41 3.21 -11.50
CA LEU A 107 -9.09 3.80 -11.27
C LEU A 107 -9.18 5.06 -10.40
N VAL A 108 -10.11 5.95 -10.73
CA VAL A 108 -10.37 7.17 -9.95
C VAL A 108 -10.81 6.82 -8.53
N THR A 109 -11.63 5.76 -8.38
CA THR A 109 -12.07 5.27 -7.07
C THR A 109 -10.89 4.78 -6.23
N GLN A 110 -9.97 4.00 -6.82
CA GLN A 110 -8.75 3.54 -6.13
C GLN A 110 -7.85 4.71 -5.71
N ILE A 111 -7.61 5.69 -6.60
CA ILE A 111 -6.81 6.88 -6.28
C ILE A 111 -7.42 7.67 -5.12
N ARG A 112 -8.75 7.89 -5.14
CA ARG A 112 -9.48 8.57 -4.05
C ARG A 112 -9.40 7.78 -2.74
N ALA A 113 -9.55 6.46 -2.78
CA ALA A 113 -9.47 5.59 -1.61
C ALA A 113 -8.07 5.62 -0.99
N LEU A 114 -7.02 5.45 -1.81
CA LEU A 114 -5.64 5.48 -1.37
C LEU A 114 -5.28 6.83 -0.75
N THR A 115 -5.68 7.93 -1.40
CA THR A 115 -5.47 9.29 -0.88
C THR A 115 -6.16 9.48 0.47
N ARG A 116 -7.40 9.01 0.62
CA ARG A 116 -8.15 9.10 1.89
C ARG A 116 -7.46 8.33 3.01
N ILE A 117 -7.00 7.10 2.73
CA ILE A 117 -6.29 6.27 3.72
C ILE A 117 -4.96 6.91 4.12
N GLY A 118 -4.17 7.36 3.14
CA GLY A 118 -2.90 8.01 3.42
C GLY A 118 -3.08 9.31 4.22
N VAL A 119 -4.06 10.14 3.86
CA VAL A 119 -4.37 11.38 4.60
C VAL A 119 -4.95 11.11 5.99
N ARG A 120 -5.69 10.02 6.20
CA ARG A 120 -6.17 9.67 7.54
C ARG A 120 -5.05 9.16 8.43
N ASN A 121 -4.07 8.48 7.85
CA ASN A 121 -2.94 7.86 8.55
C ASN A 121 -1.60 8.55 8.20
N ARG A 122 -1.57 9.89 8.21
CA ARG A 122 -0.41 10.65 7.67
C ARG A 122 0.91 10.30 8.33
N GLY A 123 0.95 10.16 9.65
CA GLY A 123 2.19 9.85 10.38
C GLY A 123 2.81 8.52 9.93
N ILE A 124 1.97 7.49 9.83
CA ILE A 124 2.34 6.17 9.31
C ILE A 124 2.68 6.20 7.83
N THR A 125 1.91 6.92 7.03
CA THR A 125 2.17 7.09 5.59
C THR A 125 3.51 7.77 5.33
N ALA A 126 3.83 8.82 6.10
CA ALA A 126 5.11 9.52 6.03
C ALA A 126 6.26 8.62 6.49
N ALA A 127 6.06 7.83 7.55
CA ALA A 127 7.07 6.89 8.04
C ALA A 127 7.34 5.76 7.02
N TYR A 128 6.30 5.21 6.40
CA TYR A 128 6.41 4.21 5.34
C TYR A 128 7.12 4.79 4.12
N TRP A 129 6.72 5.96 3.62
CA TRP A 129 7.38 6.63 2.50
C TRP A 129 8.87 6.89 2.79
N ALA A 130 9.22 7.41 3.96
CA ALA A 130 10.62 7.61 4.33
C ALA A 130 11.41 6.30 4.39
N ALA A 131 10.79 5.21 4.85
CA ALA A 131 11.40 3.89 4.89
C ALA A 131 11.69 3.33 3.49
N THR A 132 10.79 3.52 2.51
CA THR A 132 11.04 3.05 1.14
C THR A 132 12.19 3.80 0.48
N GLN A 133 12.31 5.11 0.73
CA GLN A 133 13.44 5.91 0.24
C GLN A 133 14.76 5.50 0.90
N ASP A 134 14.76 5.37 2.23
CA ASP A 134 15.94 4.91 2.98
C ASP A 134 16.41 3.52 2.52
N TYR A 135 15.48 2.60 2.29
CA TYR A 135 15.79 1.26 1.77
C TYR A 135 16.37 1.31 0.36
N THR A 136 15.75 2.10 -0.53
CA THR A 136 16.22 2.26 -1.92
C THR A 136 17.65 2.80 -1.97
N VAL A 137 17.96 3.81 -1.15
CA VAL A 137 19.31 4.38 -1.06
C VAL A 137 20.31 3.36 -0.50
N ARG A 138 19.90 2.56 0.50
CA ARG A 138 20.76 1.54 1.11
C ARG A 138 21.10 0.39 0.15
N VAL A 139 20.11 -0.10 -0.60
CA VAL A 139 20.29 -1.27 -1.47
C VAL A 139 20.85 -0.86 -2.85
N GLY A 140 20.47 0.31 -3.36
CA GLY A 140 20.95 0.80 -4.66
C GLY A 140 20.44 0.00 -5.87
N ALA A 141 19.36 -0.77 -5.69
CA ALA A 141 18.75 -1.60 -6.73
C ALA A 141 17.22 -1.46 -6.73
N LEU A 142 16.60 -1.93 -7.81
CA LEU A 142 15.14 -2.10 -7.89
C LEU A 142 14.66 -3.10 -6.81
N PRO A 143 13.40 -3.01 -6.35
CA PRO A 143 12.85 -3.98 -5.41
C PRO A 143 12.98 -5.41 -5.95
N ASP A 144 13.58 -6.30 -5.16
CA ASP A 144 13.64 -7.74 -5.43
C ASP A 144 12.46 -8.41 -4.72
N PRO A 145 11.54 -9.10 -5.43
CA PRO A 145 10.41 -9.80 -4.81
C PRO A 145 10.80 -10.85 -3.76
N SER A 146 12.04 -11.35 -3.79
CA SER A 146 12.58 -12.30 -2.81
C SER A 146 13.15 -11.64 -1.55
N ASP A 147 13.30 -10.31 -1.55
CA ASP A 147 13.78 -9.56 -0.41
C ASP A 147 12.65 -9.25 0.58
N GLU A 148 12.45 -10.17 1.52
CA GLU A 148 11.46 -10.05 2.60
C GLU A 148 11.74 -8.89 3.58
N GLN A 149 12.83 -8.14 3.42
CA GLN A 149 13.12 -6.95 4.22
C GLN A 149 12.70 -5.65 3.54
N ASP A 150 12.44 -5.68 2.22
CA ASP A 150 12.00 -4.50 1.48
C ASP A 150 10.55 -4.14 1.85
N PRO A 151 10.30 -2.91 2.35
CA PRO A 151 8.94 -2.48 2.69
C PRO A 151 7.95 -2.57 1.53
N ARG A 152 8.44 -2.50 0.29
CA ARG A 152 7.62 -2.53 -0.93
C ARG A 152 7.17 -3.95 -1.28
N VAL A 153 7.89 -4.97 -0.82
CA VAL A 153 7.49 -6.38 -0.97
C VAL A 153 6.40 -6.74 0.03
N ILE A 154 6.54 -6.27 1.29
CA ILE A 154 5.58 -6.55 2.36
C ILE A 154 4.27 -5.77 2.19
N ALA A 155 4.35 -4.49 1.81
CA ALA A 155 3.20 -3.62 1.61
C ALA A 155 3.22 -3.00 0.20
N PRO A 156 2.80 -3.73 -0.85
CA PRO A 156 2.91 -3.27 -2.24
C PRO A 156 1.82 -2.23 -2.56
N VAL A 157 2.07 -0.97 -2.21
CA VAL A 157 1.11 0.13 -2.44
C VAL A 157 0.82 0.33 -3.94
N VAL A 158 1.77 -0.02 -4.81
CA VAL A 158 1.65 0.06 -6.27
C VAL A 158 0.52 -0.83 -6.80
N ASP A 159 0.28 -1.99 -6.17
CA ASP A 159 -0.75 -2.95 -6.57
C ASP A 159 -2.17 -2.40 -6.44
N VAL A 160 -2.36 -1.31 -5.69
CA VAL A 160 -3.64 -0.59 -5.61
C VAL A 160 -4.08 -0.04 -6.97
N LEU A 161 -3.15 0.15 -7.90
CA LEU A 161 -3.42 0.67 -9.25
C LEU A 161 -2.97 -0.29 -10.36
N LEU A 162 -1.90 -1.05 -10.14
CA LEU A 162 -1.18 -1.75 -11.21
C LEU A 162 -2.06 -2.73 -11.99
N ASP A 163 -2.73 -3.66 -11.33
CA ASP A 163 -3.53 -4.70 -11.97
C ASP A 163 -4.64 -4.09 -12.86
N LEU A 164 -5.27 -3.01 -12.38
CA LEU A 164 -6.33 -2.33 -13.11
C LEU A 164 -5.80 -1.59 -14.34
N VAL A 165 -4.66 -0.90 -14.22
CA VAL A 165 -4.05 -0.19 -15.35
C VAL A 165 -3.51 -1.18 -16.38
N GLU A 166 -2.83 -2.25 -15.96
CA GLU A 166 -2.35 -3.29 -16.86
C GLU A 166 -3.49 -3.97 -17.62
N ASN A 167 -4.58 -4.29 -16.92
CA ASN A 167 -5.75 -4.87 -17.56
C ASN A 167 -6.38 -3.90 -18.56
N GLY A 168 -6.58 -2.64 -18.16
CA GLY A 168 -7.12 -1.61 -19.05
C GLY A 168 -6.25 -1.37 -20.28
N GLN A 169 -4.93 -1.43 -20.14
CA GLN A 169 -3.99 -1.36 -21.28
C GLN A 169 -4.10 -2.59 -22.20
N ARG A 170 -4.26 -3.79 -21.62
CA ARG A 170 -4.38 -5.05 -22.36
C ARG A 170 -5.72 -5.17 -23.11
N SER A 171 -6.81 -4.70 -22.52
CA SER A 171 -8.16 -4.73 -23.12
C SER A 171 -8.40 -3.60 -24.12
N GLY A 172 -7.52 -2.59 -24.17
CA GLY A 172 -7.68 -1.40 -25.00
C GLY A 172 -8.58 -0.32 -24.38
N ALA A 173 -9.03 -0.50 -23.12
CA ALA A 173 -9.77 0.50 -22.38
C ALA A 173 -8.92 1.72 -21.98
N LEU A 174 -7.60 1.56 -21.87
CA LEU A 174 -6.63 2.62 -21.56
C LEU A 174 -5.49 2.63 -22.58
N ARG A 175 -4.89 3.80 -22.80
CA ARG A 175 -3.69 3.95 -23.63
C ARG A 175 -2.52 3.16 -23.06
N THR A 176 -1.73 2.55 -23.94
CA THR A 176 -0.62 1.65 -23.60
C THR A 176 0.67 2.38 -23.19
N PHE A 177 0.82 3.67 -23.56
CA PHE A 177 1.96 4.49 -23.15
C PHE A 177 1.50 5.64 -22.23
N PRO A 178 2.17 5.87 -21.09
CA PRO A 178 3.29 5.09 -20.54
C PRO A 178 2.85 3.70 -20.02
N PRO A 179 3.75 2.70 -19.98
CA PRO A 179 3.44 1.38 -19.42
C PRO A 179 3.02 1.47 -17.95
N ALA A 180 2.05 0.65 -17.54
CA ALA A 180 1.56 0.61 -16.15
C ALA A 180 2.69 0.48 -15.12
N ALA A 181 3.66 -0.41 -15.37
CA ALA A 181 4.81 -0.65 -14.50
C ALA A 181 5.71 0.59 -14.27
N GLN A 182 5.66 1.61 -15.14
CA GLN A 182 6.39 2.86 -14.97
C GLN A 182 5.49 3.96 -14.37
N LEU A 183 4.24 4.04 -14.82
CA LEU A 183 3.30 5.06 -14.41
C LEU A 183 2.84 4.87 -12.96
N CYS A 184 2.45 3.65 -12.57
CA CYS A 184 1.86 3.38 -11.26
C CYS A 184 2.82 3.69 -10.09
N PRO A 185 4.12 3.27 -10.12
CA PRO A 185 5.07 3.70 -9.10
C PRO A 185 5.22 5.22 -9.02
N SER A 186 5.31 5.90 -10.17
CA SER A 186 5.44 7.37 -10.22
C SER A 186 4.23 8.08 -9.57
N LEU A 187 3.01 7.61 -9.86
CA LEU A 187 1.78 8.16 -9.26
C LEU A 187 1.73 7.92 -7.74
N VAL A 188 2.11 6.72 -7.29
CA VAL A 188 2.15 6.38 -5.87
C VAL A 188 3.21 7.20 -5.14
N ASP A 189 4.41 7.34 -5.70
CA ASP A 189 5.49 8.13 -5.11
C ASP A 189 5.09 9.60 -4.97
N VAL A 190 4.49 10.20 -6.00
CA VAL A 190 3.95 11.57 -5.92
C VAL A 190 2.89 11.66 -4.83
N LEU A 191 1.93 10.74 -4.78
CA LEU A 191 0.87 10.75 -3.77
C LEU A 191 1.44 10.66 -2.34
N LEU A 192 2.31 9.68 -2.09
CA LEU A 192 2.89 9.44 -0.77
C LEU A 192 3.82 10.60 -0.35
N ALA A 193 4.65 11.11 -1.26
CA ALA A 193 5.50 12.26 -1.00
C ALA A 193 4.68 13.50 -0.65
N ARG A 194 3.58 13.78 -1.37
CA ARG A 194 2.72 14.93 -1.04
C ARG A 194 2.04 14.78 0.32
N ILE A 195 1.66 13.57 0.73
CA ILE A 195 1.12 13.32 2.08
C ILE A 195 2.20 13.48 3.15
N ALA A 196 3.43 13.05 2.87
CA ALA A 196 4.54 13.10 3.80
C ALA A 196 5.11 14.52 3.99
N LEU A 197 5.16 15.30 2.90
CA LEU A 197 5.82 16.61 2.87
C LEU A 197 4.88 17.78 3.10
N ASP A 198 3.57 17.62 2.88
CA ASP A 198 2.59 18.69 2.99
C ASP A 198 1.41 18.31 3.90
N THR A 199 1.23 19.09 4.97
CA THR A 199 0.15 18.91 5.94
C THR A 199 -1.17 19.56 5.49
N SER A 200 -1.15 20.33 4.41
CA SER A 200 -2.24 21.22 4.00
C SER A 200 -3.26 20.67 2.98
N PRO A 201 -2.97 19.69 2.09
CA PRO A 201 -3.93 19.39 1.03
C PRO A 201 -5.15 18.68 1.60
N ALA A 202 -6.33 19.25 1.34
CA ALA A 202 -7.59 18.53 1.49
C ALA A 202 -7.50 17.26 0.62
N SER A 203 -7.85 16.09 1.18
CA SER A 203 -7.73 14.80 0.49
C SER A 203 -8.36 14.80 -0.92
N GLY A 204 -9.41 15.59 -1.14
CA GLY A 204 -10.03 15.78 -2.45
C GLY A 204 -9.15 16.47 -3.49
N GLN A 205 -8.35 17.47 -3.12
CA GLN A 205 -7.46 18.18 -4.05
C GLN A 205 -6.29 17.30 -4.50
N LEU A 206 -5.66 16.59 -3.56
CA LEU A 206 -4.58 15.66 -3.89
C LEU A 206 -5.08 14.50 -4.75
N ALA A 207 -6.23 13.91 -4.40
CA ALA A 207 -6.83 12.85 -5.21
C ALA A 207 -7.15 13.34 -6.62
N ARG A 208 -7.63 14.59 -6.76
CA ARG A 208 -7.88 15.18 -8.08
C ARG A 208 -6.59 15.36 -8.87
N LEU A 209 -5.53 15.91 -8.25
CA LEU A 209 -4.23 16.07 -8.92
C LEU A 209 -3.71 14.73 -9.46
N VAL A 210 -3.67 13.70 -8.62
CA VAL A 210 -3.17 12.36 -9.01
C VAL A 210 -4.06 11.73 -10.07
N ALA A 211 -5.39 11.87 -9.96
CA ALA A 211 -6.31 11.39 -10.98
C ALA A 211 -6.12 12.12 -12.32
N THR A 212 -5.93 13.44 -12.32
CA THR A 212 -5.64 14.21 -13.54
C THR A 212 -4.34 13.78 -14.18
N LEU A 213 -3.28 13.52 -13.41
CA LEU A 213 -2.02 13.00 -13.94
C LEU A 213 -2.21 11.61 -14.57
N ALA A 214 -2.91 10.71 -13.88
CA ALA A 214 -3.19 9.36 -14.39
C ALA A 214 -4.02 9.39 -15.68
N LEU A 215 -5.12 10.14 -15.68
CA LEU A 215 -6.02 10.24 -16.83
C LEU A 215 -5.40 11.01 -17.99
N GLY A 216 -4.61 12.04 -17.74
CA GLY A 216 -3.87 12.73 -18.79
C GLY A 216 -2.93 11.80 -19.57
N ALA A 217 -2.38 10.79 -18.89
CA ALA A 217 -1.54 9.78 -19.52
C ALA A 217 -2.36 8.67 -20.20
N LEU A 218 -3.39 8.15 -19.51
CA LEU A 218 -4.07 6.91 -19.90
C LEU A 218 -5.36 7.11 -20.70
N ALA A 219 -6.05 8.23 -20.53
CA ALA A 219 -7.35 8.54 -21.13
C ALA A 219 -7.60 10.07 -21.25
N PRO A 220 -6.72 10.83 -21.93
CA PRO A 220 -6.76 12.30 -21.91
C PRO A 220 -8.04 12.89 -22.51
N GLU A 221 -8.69 12.18 -23.44
CA GLU A 221 -10.02 12.57 -23.95
C GLU A 221 -11.05 12.77 -22.82
N ARG A 222 -10.95 11.99 -21.73
CA ARG A 222 -11.85 12.12 -20.56
C ARG A 222 -11.52 13.31 -19.66
N VAL A 223 -10.28 13.81 -19.72
CA VAL A 223 -9.89 15.04 -19.01
C VAL A 223 -10.47 16.26 -19.72
N VAL A 224 -10.50 16.24 -21.06
CA VAL A 224 -11.00 17.34 -21.90
C VAL A 224 -12.53 17.46 -21.84
N GLU A 225 -13.25 16.35 -21.71
CA GLU A 225 -14.72 16.33 -21.65
C GLU A 225 -15.31 16.70 -20.27
N GLY A 226 -14.47 16.93 -19.25
CA GLY A 226 -14.92 17.20 -17.88
C GLY A 226 -15.64 16.01 -17.21
N SER A 227 -15.52 14.80 -17.77
CA SER A 227 -16.31 13.61 -17.43
C SER A 227 -15.68 12.72 -16.34
N VAL A 228 -14.99 13.33 -15.38
CA VAL A 228 -14.53 12.60 -14.18
C VAL A 228 -15.57 12.80 -13.08
N ASP A 229 -16.55 11.90 -13.04
CA ASP A 229 -17.68 11.84 -12.09
C ASP A 229 -17.51 12.74 -10.84
N GLY A 230 -18.22 13.87 -10.89
CA GLY A 230 -18.36 14.84 -9.80
C GLY A 230 -17.47 16.09 -9.86
N TRP A 231 -16.58 16.24 -10.86
CA TRP A 231 -15.77 17.45 -11.01
C TRP A 231 -16.02 18.12 -12.36
N THR A 232 -16.82 19.20 -12.36
CA THR A 232 -16.82 20.14 -13.50
C THR A 232 -15.43 20.79 -13.57
N LEU A 233 -14.63 20.39 -14.54
CA LEU A 233 -13.38 21.05 -14.91
C LEU A 233 -13.72 22.28 -15.77
N THR A 234 -14.42 23.26 -15.22
CA THR A 234 -14.56 24.55 -15.90
C THR A 234 -13.29 25.36 -15.65
N PRO A 235 -12.59 25.86 -16.70
CA PRO A 235 -11.57 26.86 -16.52
C PRO A 235 -12.24 28.13 -15.99
N SER A 236 -11.77 28.62 -14.85
CA SER A 236 -12.12 29.95 -14.33
C SER A 236 -11.59 31.05 -15.24
#